data_AF-A0A1G2ZE98-F1
#
_entry.id   AF-A0A1G2ZE98-F1
#
_cell.length_a   1.000
_cell.length_b   1.000
_cell.length_c   1.000
_cell.angle_alpha   90.00
_cell.angle_beta   90.00
_cell.angle_gamma   90.00
#
_symmetry.space_group_name_H-M   'P 1'
#
loop_
_entity.id
_entity.type
_entity.pdbx_description
1 polymer ?
#
loop_
_entity_poly.entity_id
_entity_poly.type
_entity_poly.pdbx_seq_one_letter_code
_entity_poly.pdbx_strand_id
1 'polypeptide(L)'
;MRLTIHGQTTCSHEDQLAGRCKRIRQRLTDSVNRRLGPEASWVQRHVAHCPRCQRRLVALGKVNTALSIIKSQPHRLDLLMRANSAAVRMLNHSLRETQEANDLEQARPEPCLLERCSGYRQAVTNVAACIAILLLSKSGVFSSLDKVRTKGQTVMKQYYTTQAGEDIAREIFGA
;
A
#
# COMPACT_ATOMS: atom_id res chain seq x y z
N MET A 1 -51.34 9.04 -32.80
CA MET A 1 -50.34 9.64 -31.88
C MET A 1 -50.09 8.67 -30.73
N ARG A 2 -48.97 7.95 -30.76
CA ARG A 2 -48.39 7.20 -29.63
C ARG A 2 -46.88 7.28 -29.81
N LEU A 3 -46.22 8.06 -28.96
CA LEU A 3 -44.77 8.16 -28.90
C LEU A 3 -44.30 7.06 -27.96
N THR A 4 -43.65 6.02 -28.48
CA THR A 4 -42.89 5.06 -27.67
C THR A 4 -41.44 5.51 -27.61
N ILE A 5 -41.03 5.93 -26.42
CA ILE A 5 -39.65 6.26 -26.06
C ILE A 5 -38.87 4.93 -25.96
N HIS A 6 -37.93 4.71 -26.87
CA HIS A 6 -36.93 3.64 -26.78
C HIS A 6 -35.59 4.24 -26.36
N GLY A 7 -35.46 4.47 -25.06
CA GLY A 7 -34.17 4.64 -24.40
C GLY A 7 -33.78 3.32 -23.74
N GLN A 8 -33.19 2.41 -24.50
CA GLN A 8 -32.50 1.24 -23.94
C GLN A 8 -31.00 1.50 -23.92
N THR A 9 -30.48 1.53 -22.71
CA THR A 9 -29.09 1.69 -22.30
C THR A 9 -28.22 0.54 -22.83
N THR A 10 -27.28 0.85 -23.73
CA THR A 10 -26.26 -0.09 -24.22
C THR A 10 -25.05 -0.24 -23.29
N CYS A 11 -25.03 0.44 -22.14
CA CYS A 11 -23.84 0.50 -21.27
C CYS A 11 -23.50 -0.79 -20.51
N SER A 12 -24.42 -1.75 -20.39
CA SER A 12 -24.20 -2.95 -19.56
C SER A 12 -23.38 -4.06 -20.23
N HIS A 13 -23.19 -4.01 -21.56
CA HIS A 13 -22.49 -5.07 -22.29
C HIS A 13 -20.97 -4.86 -22.37
N GLU A 14 -20.49 -3.61 -22.37
CA GLU A 14 -19.04 -3.31 -22.40
C GLU A 14 -18.33 -3.63 -21.07
N ASP A 15 -19.00 -3.39 -19.94
CA ASP A 15 -18.43 -3.67 -18.60
C ASP A 15 -18.16 -5.16 -18.35
N GLN A 16 -18.98 -6.06 -18.91
CA GLN A 16 -18.78 -7.51 -18.75
C GLN A 16 -17.55 -8.02 -19.52
N LEU A 17 -17.30 -7.49 -20.72
CA LEU A 17 -16.12 -7.84 -21.52
C LEU A 17 -14.84 -7.28 -20.90
N ALA A 18 -14.89 -6.05 -20.36
CA ALA A 18 -13.79 -5.44 -19.61
C ALA A 18 -13.40 -6.28 -18.37
N GLY A 19 -14.38 -6.76 -17.61
CA GLY A 19 -14.17 -7.63 -16.44
C GLY A 19 -13.60 -9.02 -16.79
N ARG A 20 -13.94 -9.56 -17.96
CA ARG A 20 -13.39 -10.85 -18.45
C ARG A 20 -11.95 -10.69 -18.94
N CYS A 21 -11.64 -9.64 -19.70
CA CYS A 21 -10.28 -9.33 -20.15
C CYS A 21 -9.33 -9.07 -18.98
N LYS A 22 -9.79 -8.35 -17.94
CA LYS A 22 -9.01 -8.13 -16.72
C LYS A 22 -8.65 -9.43 -16.02
N ARG A 23 -9.61 -10.36 -15.88
CA ARG A 23 -9.37 -11.69 -15.29
C ARG A 23 -8.39 -12.54 -16.11
N ILE A 24 -8.49 -12.51 -17.43
CA ILE A 24 -7.57 -13.25 -18.31
C ILE A 24 -6.16 -12.68 -18.20
N ARG A 25 -5.99 -11.35 -18.28
CA ARG A 25 -4.69 -10.70 -18.10
C ARG A 25 -4.08 -11.04 -16.74
N GLN A 26 -4.87 -11.00 -15.67
CA GLN A 26 -4.39 -11.32 -14.33
C GLN A 26 -3.93 -12.78 -14.24
N ARG A 27 -4.69 -13.74 -14.78
CA ARG A 27 -4.28 -15.16 -14.84
C ARG A 27 -3.00 -15.37 -15.65
N LEU A 28 -2.82 -14.66 -16.75
CA LEU A 28 -1.60 -14.72 -17.55
C LEU A 28 -0.41 -14.17 -16.77
N THR A 29 -0.55 -13.00 -16.15
CA THR A 29 0.47 -12.40 -15.30
C THR A 29 0.84 -13.30 -14.13
N ASP A 30 -0.13 -13.91 -13.46
CA ASP A 30 0.11 -14.83 -12.34
C ASP A 30 0.84 -16.10 -12.81
N SER A 31 0.46 -16.64 -13.96
CA SER A 31 1.09 -17.83 -14.54
C SER A 31 2.53 -17.56 -14.97
N VAL A 32 2.77 -16.40 -15.59
CA VAL A 32 4.11 -15.94 -15.96
C VAL A 32 4.96 -15.69 -14.73
N ASN A 33 4.42 -15.01 -13.71
CA ASN A 33 5.15 -14.76 -12.46
C ASN A 33 5.50 -16.04 -11.70
N ARG A 34 4.63 -17.05 -11.71
CA ARG A 34 4.95 -18.36 -11.10
C ARG A 34 6.08 -19.09 -11.82
N ARG A 35 6.20 -18.91 -13.15
CA ARG A 35 7.18 -19.63 -13.96
C ARG A 35 8.48 -18.86 -14.17
N LEU A 36 8.44 -17.54 -14.28
CA LEU A 36 9.58 -16.69 -14.65
C LEU A 36 9.82 -15.56 -13.64
N GLY A 37 8.96 -15.42 -12.63
CA GLY A 37 9.08 -14.37 -11.64
C GLY A 37 10.19 -14.65 -10.62
N PRO A 38 10.57 -13.62 -9.85
CA PRO A 38 11.60 -13.72 -8.81
C PRO A 38 11.24 -14.74 -7.70
N GLU A 39 9.95 -15.02 -7.53
CA GLU A 39 9.43 -16.00 -6.56
C GLU A 39 9.47 -17.45 -7.06
N ALA A 40 9.83 -17.69 -8.32
CA ALA A 40 9.91 -19.05 -8.85
C ALA A 40 11.09 -19.81 -8.21
N SER A 41 10.82 -20.99 -7.64
CA SER A 41 11.81 -21.76 -6.89
C SER A 41 13.04 -22.19 -7.70
N TRP A 42 12.93 -22.32 -9.02
CA TRP A 42 14.08 -22.59 -9.89
C TRP A 42 14.93 -21.33 -10.13
N VAL A 43 14.30 -20.14 -10.23
CA VAL A 43 15.01 -18.86 -10.39
C VAL A 43 15.83 -18.59 -9.14
N GLN A 44 15.25 -18.74 -7.95
CA GLN A 44 15.95 -18.55 -6.69
C GLN A 44 17.16 -19.49 -6.57
N ARG A 45 16.98 -20.78 -6.87
CA ARG A 45 18.08 -21.75 -6.90
C ARG A 45 19.16 -21.39 -7.92
N HIS A 46 18.78 -20.96 -9.11
CA HIS A 46 19.75 -20.57 -10.15
C HIS A 46 20.54 -19.32 -9.76
N VAL A 47 19.87 -18.30 -9.22
CA VAL A 47 20.47 -17.02 -8.83
C VAL A 47 21.44 -17.21 -7.68
N ALA A 48 21.14 -18.10 -6.72
CA ALA A 48 22.04 -18.43 -5.63
C ALA A 48 23.40 -18.99 -6.10
N HIS A 49 23.44 -19.63 -7.27
CA HIS A 49 24.64 -20.28 -7.80
C HIS A 49 25.26 -19.55 -9.00
N CYS A 50 24.63 -18.48 -9.51
CA CYS A 50 25.07 -17.77 -10.71
C CYS A 50 25.32 -16.27 -10.44
N PRO A 51 26.60 -15.83 -10.32
CA PRO A 51 26.92 -14.43 -10.00
C PRO A 51 26.52 -13.45 -11.11
N ARG A 52 26.46 -13.89 -12.38
CA ARG A 52 25.98 -13.04 -13.48
C ARG A 52 24.50 -12.72 -13.34
N CYS A 53 23.69 -13.72 -12.98
CA CYS A 53 22.25 -13.55 -12.79
C CYS A 53 21.95 -12.76 -11.52
N GLN A 54 22.74 -12.94 -10.45
CA GLN A 54 22.67 -12.11 -9.25
C GLN A 54 22.89 -10.62 -9.56
N ARG A 55 23.95 -10.28 -10.30
CA ARG A 55 24.22 -8.87 -10.70
C ARG A 55 23.09 -8.29 -11.54
N ARG A 56 22.54 -9.07 -12.47
CA ARG A 56 21.41 -8.65 -13.32
C ARG A 56 20.15 -8.37 -12.49
N LEU A 57 19.80 -9.26 -11.55
CA LEU A 57 18.64 -9.06 -10.68
C LEU A 57 18.81 -7.85 -9.75
N VAL A 58 20.01 -7.65 -9.19
CA VAL A 58 20.28 -6.45 -8.38
C VAL A 58 20.13 -5.17 -9.21
N ALA A 59 20.62 -5.15 -10.45
CA ALA A 59 20.46 -4.01 -11.34
C ALA A 59 18.97 -3.73 -11.66
N LEU A 60 18.20 -4.77 -11.97
CA LEU A 60 16.75 -4.67 -12.18
C LEU A 60 16.03 -4.18 -10.92
N GLY A 61 16.42 -4.69 -9.76
CA GLY A 61 15.91 -4.26 -8.46
C GLY A 61 16.13 -2.77 -8.23
N LYS A 62 17.36 -2.26 -8.49
CA LYS A 62 17.68 -0.82 -8.37
C LYS A 62 16.81 0.05 -9.28
N VAL A 63 16.59 -0.37 -10.53
CA VAL A 63 15.70 0.35 -11.46
C VAL A 63 14.26 0.33 -10.96
N ASN A 64 13.78 -0.81 -10.50
CA ASN A 64 12.43 -0.93 -9.95
C ASN A 64 12.24 -0.05 -8.70
N THR A 65 13.22 -0.04 -7.78
CA THR A 65 13.21 0.83 -6.60
C THR A 65 13.26 2.31 -7.00
N ALA A 66 14.12 2.70 -7.94
CA ALA A 66 14.16 4.08 -8.45
C ALA A 66 12.82 4.49 -9.07
N LEU A 67 12.20 3.62 -9.86
CA LEU A 67 10.89 3.87 -10.44
C LEU A 67 9.78 3.95 -9.39
N SER A 68 9.83 3.11 -8.35
CA SER A 68 8.91 3.17 -7.21
C SER A 68 9.09 4.46 -6.42
N ILE A 69 10.32 4.92 -6.21
CA ILE A 69 10.61 6.20 -5.54
C ILE A 69 10.06 7.36 -6.36
N ILE A 70 10.27 7.35 -7.68
CA ILE A 70 9.69 8.34 -8.59
C ILE A 70 8.16 8.31 -8.42
N LYS A 71 7.52 7.15 -8.57
CA LYS A 71 6.06 6.98 -8.40
C LYS A 71 5.52 7.42 -7.05
N SER A 72 6.29 7.26 -5.97
CA SER A 72 5.87 7.66 -4.61
C SER A 72 6.06 9.15 -4.33
N GLN A 73 6.86 9.86 -5.13
CA GLN A 73 6.92 11.31 -4.99
C GLN A 73 5.58 11.90 -5.42
N PRO A 74 5.04 12.89 -4.69
CA PRO A 74 3.85 13.61 -5.11
C PRO A 74 4.17 14.25 -6.45
N HIS A 75 3.65 13.63 -7.51
CA HIS A 75 3.81 14.13 -8.86
C HIS A 75 3.16 15.52 -8.88
N ARG A 76 3.84 16.51 -9.48
CA ARG A 76 3.21 17.81 -9.72
C ARG A 76 1.87 17.55 -10.38
N LEU A 77 0.80 18.18 -9.89
CA LEU A 77 -0.58 18.00 -10.39
C LEU A 77 -0.68 18.22 -11.92
N ASP A 78 0.32 18.90 -12.50
CA ASP A 78 0.46 19.18 -13.93
C ASP A 78 1.07 18.04 -14.75
N LEU A 79 1.44 16.89 -14.17
CA LEU A 79 2.14 15.82 -14.90
C LEU A 79 1.28 15.19 -15.99
N LEU A 80 -0.01 15.01 -15.71
CA LEU A 80 -0.98 14.51 -16.68
C LEU A 80 -1.17 15.53 -17.82
N MET A 81 -1.31 16.81 -17.48
CA MET A 81 -1.40 17.92 -18.42
C MET A 81 -0.18 17.99 -19.35
N ARG A 82 1.04 17.85 -18.78
CA ARG A 82 2.30 17.85 -19.54
C ARG A 82 2.43 16.63 -20.45
N ALA A 83 2.02 15.44 -19.97
CA ALA A 83 2.02 14.23 -20.77
C ALA A 83 1.04 14.35 -21.95
N ASN A 84 -0.16 14.89 -21.70
CA ASN A 84 -1.16 15.12 -22.73
C ASN A 84 -0.69 16.14 -23.77
N SER A 85 -0.12 17.27 -23.37
CA SER A 85 0.43 18.26 -24.33
C SER A 85 1.58 17.66 -25.15
N ALA A 86 2.45 16.84 -24.54
CA ALA A 86 3.50 16.14 -25.29
C ALA A 86 2.92 15.14 -26.31
N ALA A 87 1.86 14.42 -25.96
CA ALA A 87 1.18 13.49 -26.87
C ALA A 87 0.44 14.21 -28.00
N VAL A 88 -0.27 15.31 -27.71
CA VAL A 88 -0.95 16.15 -28.72
C VAL A 88 0.07 16.73 -29.70
N ARG A 89 1.24 17.17 -29.23
CA ARG A 89 2.35 17.61 -30.09
C ARG A 89 2.97 16.53 -30.98
N MET A 90 2.64 15.25 -30.80
CA MET A 90 3.03 14.18 -31.73
C MET A 90 1.99 13.90 -32.81
N LEU A 91 0.76 14.40 -32.67
CA LEU A 91 -0.30 14.24 -33.66
C LEU A 91 -0.05 15.10 -34.91
N ASN A 92 -0.69 14.79 -36.03
CA ASN A 92 -0.67 15.66 -37.21
C ASN A 92 -1.45 16.96 -36.95
N HIS A 93 -1.15 18.01 -37.71
CA HIS A 93 -1.69 19.36 -37.48
C HIS A 93 -3.22 19.43 -37.40
N SER A 94 -3.94 18.71 -38.28
CA SER A 94 -5.40 18.65 -38.28
C SER A 94 -6.02 18.04 -37.01
N LEU A 95 -5.29 17.13 -36.36
CA LEU A 95 -5.71 16.50 -35.10
C LEU A 95 -5.31 17.33 -33.87
N ARG A 96 -4.41 18.30 -34.03
CA ARG A 96 -4.02 19.21 -32.93
C ARG A 96 -5.01 20.36 -32.76
N GLU A 97 -5.67 20.77 -33.84
CA GLU A 97 -6.63 21.89 -33.82
C GLU A 97 -8.04 21.47 -33.44
N THR A 98 -8.27 20.18 -33.14
CA THR A 98 -9.59 19.72 -32.70
C THR A 98 -9.88 20.17 -31.27
N GLN A 99 -11.17 20.39 -30.99
CA GLN A 99 -11.63 20.73 -29.64
C GLN A 99 -11.23 19.66 -28.62
N GLU A 100 -11.27 18.38 -29.03
CA GLU A 100 -10.89 17.25 -28.19
C GLU A 100 -9.42 17.28 -27.76
N ALA A 101 -8.52 17.71 -28.66
CA ALA A 101 -7.10 17.87 -28.35
C ALA A 101 -6.86 19.03 -27.36
N ASN A 102 -7.60 20.14 -27.52
CA ASN A 102 -7.58 21.25 -26.57
C ASN A 102 -8.11 20.83 -25.19
N ASP A 103 -9.20 20.08 -25.14
CA ASP A 103 -9.78 19.58 -23.89
C ASP A 103 -8.81 18.61 -23.18
N LEU A 104 -8.09 17.78 -23.94
CA LEU A 104 -7.02 16.89 -23.44
C LEU A 104 -5.80 17.65 -22.91
N GLU A 105 -5.40 18.75 -23.57
CA GLU A 105 -4.30 19.61 -23.09
C GLU A 105 -4.65 20.34 -21.80
N GLN A 106 -5.92 20.70 -21.60
CA GLN A 106 -6.40 21.40 -20.40
C GLN A 106 -6.87 20.45 -19.30
N ALA A 107 -7.02 19.16 -19.60
CA ALA A 107 -7.42 18.14 -18.63
C ALA A 107 -6.41 18.09 -17.47
N ARG A 108 -6.89 18.50 -16.29
CA ARG A 108 -6.19 18.31 -15.03
C ARG A 108 -6.65 17.00 -14.38
N PRO A 109 -5.77 16.31 -13.64
CA PRO A 109 -6.23 15.18 -12.85
C PRO A 109 -7.27 15.71 -11.85
N GLU A 110 -8.50 15.22 -11.95
CA GLU A 110 -9.50 15.50 -10.92
C GLU A 110 -8.95 15.00 -9.58
N PRO A 111 -8.89 15.84 -8.54
CA PRO A 111 -8.44 15.39 -7.23
C PRO A 111 -9.37 14.27 -6.79
N CYS A 112 -8.83 13.05 -6.71
CA CYS A 112 -9.61 11.90 -6.30
C CYS A 112 -10.16 12.19 -4.90
N LEU A 113 -11.47 12.06 -4.69
CA LEU A 113 -12.11 12.32 -3.39
C LEU A 113 -11.39 11.57 -2.23
N LEU A 114 -10.76 10.43 -2.53
CA LEU A 114 -9.92 9.66 -1.62
C LEU A 114 -8.67 10.40 -1.13
N GLU A 115 -8.01 11.22 -1.97
CA GLU A 115 -6.88 12.06 -1.55
C GLU A 115 -7.35 13.18 -0.61
N ARG A 116 -8.54 13.75 -0.86
CA ARG A 116 -9.17 14.72 0.05
C ARG A 116 -9.53 14.10 1.40
N CYS A 117 -9.98 12.84 1.41
CA CYS A 117 -10.25 12.07 2.63
C CYS A 117 -8.98 11.63 3.37
N SER A 118 -7.82 11.55 2.70
CA SER A 118 -6.56 11.12 3.32
C SER A 118 -6.10 12.06 4.43
N GLY A 119 -6.33 13.37 4.28
CA GLY A 119 -6.03 14.37 5.32
C GLY A 119 -6.87 14.19 6.59
N TYR A 120 -8.13 13.74 6.46
CA TYR A 120 -8.99 13.45 7.60
C TYR A 120 -8.60 12.16 8.32
N ARG A 121 -7.99 11.21 7.61
CA ARG A 121 -7.63 9.90 8.16
C ARG A 121 -6.63 10.02 9.32
N GLN A 122 -5.64 10.91 9.18
CA GLN A 122 -4.63 11.14 10.21
C GLN A 122 -5.19 11.85 11.45
N ALA A 123 -6.14 12.77 11.24
CA ALA A 123 -6.88 13.41 12.34
C ALA A 123 -7.75 12.38 13.09
N VAL A 124 -8.46 11.52 12.35
CA VAL A 124 -9.31 10.46 12.94
C VAL A 124 -8.47 9.43 13.69
N THR A 125 -7.29 9.04 13.19
CA THR A 125 -6.41 8.10 13.93
C THR A 125 -5.90 8.68 15.24
N ASN A 126 -5.55 9.98 15.27
CA ASN A 126 -5.09 10.62 16.49
C ASN A 126 -6.21 10.73 17.53
N VAL A 127 -7.42 11.09 17.09
CA VAL A 127 -8.61 11.12 17.97
C VAL A 127 -8.94 9.71 18.49
N ALA A 128 -8.90 8.70 17.62
CA ALA A 128 -9.14 7.31 18.01
C ALA A 128 -8.09 6.81 19.02
N ALA A 129 -6.82 7.16 18.84
CA ALA A 129 -5.77 6.85 19.80
C ALA A 129 -6.02 7.52 21.16
N CYS A 130 -6.39 8.80 21.18
CA CYS A 130 -6.75 9.49 22.42
C CYS A 130 -7.96 8.87 23.12
N ILE A 131 -9.00 8.49 22.37
CA ILE A 131 -10.18 7.81 22.92
C ILE A 131 -9.79 6.45 23.49
N ALA A 132 -8.97 5.67 22.78
CA ALA A 132 -8.48 4.38 23.26
C ALA A 132 -7.69 4.51 24.56
N ILE A 133 -6.80 5.51 24.67
CA ILE A 133 -6.05 5.79 25.90
C ILE A 133 -7.02 6.15 27.03
N LEU A 134 -8.00 7.01 26.80
CA LEU A 134 -9.00 7.38 27.82
C LEU A 134 -9.84 6.18 28.27
N LEU A 135 -10.23 5.30 27.35
CA LEU A 135 -10.97 4.07 27.68
C LEU A 135 -10.11 3.08 28.48
N LEU A 136 -8.84 2.91 28.13
CA LEU A 136 -7.90 2.07 28.88
C LEU A 136 -7.63 2.61 30.29
N SER A 137 -7.54 3.94 30.43
CA SER A 137 -7.41 4.62 31.71
C SER A 137 -8.67 4.47 32.57
N LYS A 138 -9.86 4.66 31.99
CA LYS A 138 -11.15 4.61 32.71
C LYS A 138 -11.55 3.18 33.09
N SER A 139 -11.17 2.19 32.28
CA SER A 139 -11.42 0.76 32.56
C SER A 139 -10.46 0.16 33.59
N GLY A 140 -9.48 0.93 34.08
CA GLY A 140 -8.56 0.47 35.12
C GLY A 140 -7.63 -0.66 34.68
N VAL A 141 -7.45 -0.86 33.37
CA VAL A 141 -6.56 -1.90 32.82
C VAL A 141 -5.12 -1.65 33.26
N PHE A 142 -4.71 -0.39 33.41
CA PHE A 142 -3.41 -0.03 33.97
C PHE A 142 -3.26 -0.45 35.44
N SER A 143 -4.30 -0.32 36.26
CA SER A 143 -4.28 -0.79 37.65
C SER A 143 -4.24 -2.32 37.75
N SER A 144 -4.80 -3.04 36.77
CA SER A 144 -4.69 -4.50 36.66
C SER A 144 -3.28 -4.93 36.25
N LEU A 145 -2.68 -4.26 35.27
CA LEU A 145 -1.30 -4.49 34.85
C LEU A 145 -0.30 -4.24 35.98
N ASP A 146 -0.51 -3.20 36.79
CA ASP A 146 0.37 -2.89 37.92
C ASP A 146 0.25 -3.93 39.05
N LYS A 147 -0.97 -4.45 39.30
CA LYS A 147 -1.21 -5.59 40.20
C LYS A 147 -0.57 -6.89 39.68
N VAL A 148 -0.59 -7.13 38.37
CA VAL A 148 0.05 -8.31 37.76
C VAL A 148 1.57 -8.16 37.81
N ARG A 149 2.11 -6.95 37.57
CA ARG A 149 3.54 -6.67 37.64
C ARG A 149 4.09 -6.86 39.05
N THR A 150 3.44 -6.27 40.05
CA THR A 150 3.82 -6.41 41.46
C THR A 150 3.72 -7.86 41.93
N LYS A 151 2.62 -8.57 41.61
CA LYS A 151 2.51 -10.00 41.93
C LYS A 151 3.54 -10.86 41.21
N GLY A 152 3.82 -10.57 39.93
CA GLY A 152 4.83 -11.26 39.14
C GLY A 152 6.24 -11.08 39.71
N GLN A 153 6.59 -9.86 40.13
CA GLN A 153 7.87 -9.57 40.80
C GLN A 153 7.98 -10.32 42.12
N THR A 154 6.93 -10.38 42.94
CA THR A 154 6.94 -11.13 44.20
C THR A 154 7.14 -12.62 43.95
N VAL A 155 6.45 -13.20 42.97
CA VAL A 155 6.57 -14.63 42.62
C VAL A 155 7.97 -14.94 42.05
N MET A 156 8.51 -14.08 41.18
CA MET A 156 9.88 -14.24 40.67
C MET A 156 10.90 -14.14 41.80
N LYS A 157 10.78 -13.16 42.69
CA LYS A 157 11.67 -13.02 43.85
C LYS A 157 11.65 -14.29 44.70
N GLN A 158 10.46 -14.83 44.97
CA GLN A 158 10.29 -16.05 45.76
C GLN A 158 10.86 -17.31 45.07
N TYR A 159 10.76 -17.39 43.74
CA TYR A 159 11.37 -18.46 42.95
C TYR A 159 12.91 -18.41 43.03
N TYR A 160 13.49 -17.23 42.79
CA TYR A 160 14.94 -17.04 42.84
C TYR A 160 15.53 -17.22 44.24
N THR A 161 14.83 -16.78 45.31
CA THR A 161 15.28 -17.06 46.68
C THR A 161 15.29 -18.56 46.99
N THR A 162 14.36 -19.32 46.41
CA THR A 162 14.24 -20.77 46.65
C THR A 162 15.26 -21.58 45.84
N GLN A 163 15.61 -21.15 44.63
CA GLN A 163 16.52 -21.88 43.74
C GLN A 163 17.97 -21.41 43.74
N ALA A 164 18.22 -20.11 43.89
CA ALA A 164 19.53 -19.49 43.69
C ALA A 164 20.14 -18.91 44.99
N GLY A 165 19.42 -18.99 46.11
CA GLY A 165 19.84 -18.42 47.39
C GLY A 165 19.47 -16.95 47.54
N GLU A 166 19.40 -16.49 48.80
CA GLU A 166 18.85 -15.18 49.16
C GLU A 166 19.71 -14.01 48.65
N ASP A 167 21.03 -14.22 48.53
CA ASP A 167 21.98 -13.18 48.15
C ASP A 167 21.84 -12.75 46.68
N ILE A 168 21.62 -13.70 45.76
CA ILE A 168 21.43 -13.41 44.31
C ILE A 168 20.08 -12.73 44.06
N ALA A 169 19.03 -13.15 44.78
CA ALA A 169 17.73 -12.50 44.68
C ALA A 169 17.74 -11.06 45.23
N ARG A 170 18.59 -10.78 46.24
CA ARG A 170 18.75 -9.45 46.81
C ARG A 170 19.54 -8.51 45.89
N GLU A 171 20.52 -9.02 45.14
CA GLU A 171 21.27 -8.24 44.13
C GLU A 171 20.42 -7.89 42.89
N ILE A 172 19.56 -8.80 42.44
CA ILE A 172 18.72 -8.59 41.24
C ILE A 172 17.49 -7.71 41.53
N PHE A 173 16.90 -7.80 42.72
CA PHE A 173 15.64 -7.13 43.08
C PHE A 173 15.77 -6.12 44.22
N GLY A 174 16.98 -5.88 44.75
CA GLY A 174 17.26 -4.91 45.79
C GLY A 174 17.80 -3.61 45.20
N ALA A 175 16.89 -2.73 44.79
CA ALA A 175 17.13 -1.30 44.62
C ALA A 175 16.07 -0.55 45.45
#